data_AF-A0A957P3L9-F1
#
_entry.id   AF-A0A957P3L9-F1
#
_cell.length_a   1.000
_cell.length_b   1.000
_cell.length_c   1.000
_cell.angle_alpha   90.00
_cell.angle_beta   90.00
_cell.angle_gamma   90.00
#
_symmetry.space_group_name_H-M   'P 1'
#
loop_
_entity.id
_entity.type
_entity.pdbx_description
1 polymer ?
#
loop_
_entity_poly.entity_id
_entity_poly.type
_entity_poly.pdbx_seq_one_letter_code
_entity_poly.pdbx_strand_id
1 'polypeptide(L)'
;MTRDRSKPPGKTRKSKAPSWVKRIHMALKQWHGPGTLSSPFADLYLYRTLARQPHITPRQATNQLLLAALNELEILYDEDAHLLRLRFLDGWPIQRLANHLNVAEGTAFANQRRAMERLADCLQEMERKASANQRATLKGRLEAQAYTNLIGVEEQIEHLLALWTQAEPPWIFAVEGIGGIGKTTLVDAVMRRIITECRFDEIGWVSARSAHMHPSGALLAAPAAPSTPEAVVIQLVKQLMPNHGALGIVTLEQMLGALKT
;
A
#
# COMPACT_ATOMS: atom_id res chain seq x y z
N MET A 1 -28.71 -46.20 -20.63
CA MET A 1 -27.86 -45.44 -21.57
C MET A 1 -28.33 -43.99 -21.57
N THR A 2 -27.84 -43.22 -20.60
CA THR A 2 -28.32 -41.87 -20.27
C THR A 2 -27.26 -40.89 -20.76
N ARG A 3 -27.55 -40.11 -21.81
CA ARG A 3 -26.63 -39.10 -22.32
C ARG A 3 -26.79 -37.82 -21.51
N ASP A 4 -25.89 -37.67 -20.54
CA ASP A 4 -25.61 -36.43 -19.85
C ASP A 4 -24.95 -35.44 -20.84
N ARG A 5 -25.64 -34.32 -21.10
CA ARG A 5 -25.11 -33.21 -21.90
C ARG A 5 -24.64 -32.14 -20.94
N SER A 6 -23.35 -32.20 -20.66
CA SER A 6 -22.56 -31.20 -19.95
C SER A 6 -22.78 -29.80 -20.55
N LYS A 7 -23.45 -28.96 -19.76
CA LYS A 7 -23.59 -27.52 -19.96
C LYS A 7 -22.23 -26.87 -19.62
N PRO A 8 -21.62 -26.05 -20.49
CA PRO A 8 -20.33 -25.45 -20.17
C PRO A 8 -20.47 -24.44 -19.03
N PRO A 9 -19.50 -24.36 -18.10
CA PRO A 9 -19.57 -23.45 -16.98
C PRO A 9 -19.51 -22.00 -17.46
N GLY A 10 -20.40 -21.18 -16.89
CA GLY A 10 -20.57 -19.79 -17.21
C GLY A 10 -19.26 -19.01 -17.09
N LYS A 11 -19.00 -18.21 -18.13
CA LYS A 11 -17.97 -17.17 -18.12
C LYS A 11 -18.14 -16.31 -16.87
N THR A 12 -17.22 -16.44 -15.93
CA THR A 12 -17.09 -15.54 -14.79
C THR A 12 -16.93 -14.11 -15.32
N ARG A 13 -17.94 -13.29 -15.02
CA ARG A 13 -17.95 -11.85 -15.30
C ARG A 13 -16.79 -11.25 -14.51
N LYS A 14 -15.61 -11.09 -15.12
CA LYS A 14 -14.55 -10.24 -14.57
C LYS A 14 -15.17 -8.85 -14.39
N SER A 15 -15.41 -8.43 -13.15
CA SER A 15 -15.78 -7.06 -12.83
C SER A 15 -14.65 -6.18 -13.38
N LYS A 16 -14.95 -5.46 -14.46
CA LYS A 16 -13.96 -4.62 -15.14
C LYS A 16 -13.76 -3.41 -14.24
N ALA A 17 -12.70 -3.41 -13.43
CA ALA A 17 -12.32 -2.25 -12.64
C ALA A 17 -12.35 -1.00 -13.54
N PRO A 18 -12.92 0.12 -13.09
CA PRO A 18 -12.99 1.33 -13.90
C PRO A 18 -11.57 1.75 -14.30
N SER A 19 -11.40 2.13 -15.58
CA SER A 19 -10.10 2.63 -16.05
C SER A 19 -9.64 3.82 -15.22
N TRP A 20 -8.33 4.00 -15.06
CA TRP A 20 -7.74 5.08 -14.26
C TRP A 20 -8.30 6.46 -14.62
N VAL A 21 -8.44 6.74 -15.91
CA VAL A 21 -9.05 7.98 -16.42
C VAL A 21 -10.48 8.18 -15.90
N LYS A 22 -11.29 7.12 -15.83
CA LYS A 22 -12.65 7.19 -15.27
C LYS A 22 -12.63 7.46 -13.76
N ARG A 23 -11.72 6.81 -13.03
CA ARG A 23 -11.53 7.02 -11.57
C ARG A 23 -11.15 8.47 -11.28
N ILE A 24 -10.17 9.00 -12.03
CA ILE A 24 -9.71 10.39 -11.94
C ILE A 24 -10.81 11.37 -12.30
N HIS A 25 -11.50 11.16 -13.42
CA HIS A 25 -12.59 12.03 -13.82
C HIS A 25 -13.72 12.06 -12.78
N MET A 26 -14.08 10.90 -12.20
CA MET A 26 -15.07 10.84 -11.12
C MET A 26 -14.58 11.59 -9.87
N ALA A 27 -13.32 11.40 -9.48
CA ALA A 27 -12.74 12.06 -8.33
C ALA A 27 -12.65 13.59 -8.50
N LEU A 28 -12.23 14.07 -9.68
CA LEU A 28 -12.16 15.48 -10.06
C LEU A 28 -13.55 16.12 -10.15
N LYS A 29 -14.55 15.43 -10.72
CA LYS A 29 -15.93 15.94 -10.74
C LYS A 29 -16.50 16.15 -9.35
N GLN A 30 -16.10 15.31 -8.40
CA GLN A 30 -16.54 15.39 -7.02
C GLN A 30 -15.67 16.34 -6.18
N TRP A 31 -14.75 17.12 -6.78
CA TRP A 31 -13.78 17.97 -6.06
C TRP A 31 -14.37 18.74 -4.87
N HIS A 32 -15.51 19.40 -5.12
CA HIS A 32 -16.28 20.23 -4.18
C HIS A 32 -17.47 19.50 -3.55
N GLY A 33 -17.63 18.20 -3.79
CA GLY A 33 -18.76 17.40 -3.32
C GLY A 33 -18.65 16.99 -1.85
N PRO A 34 -19.77 16.54 -1.23
CA PRO A 34 -19.77 16.11 0.18
C PRO A 34 -18.85 14.91 0.39
N GLY A 35 -18.08 14.92 1.49
CA GLY A 35 -16.98 13.99 1.75
C GLY A 35 -17.35 12.59 2.25
N THR A 36 -18.58 12.14 2.03
CA THR A 36 -19.13 10.89 2.60
C THR A 36 -18.97 9.66 1.70
N LEU A 37 -18.53 9.82 0.45
CA LEU A 37 -18.35 8.70 -0.48
C LEU A 37 -16.98 8.05 -0.31
N SER A 38 -16.95 6.70 -0.37
CA SER A 38 -15.71 5.93 -0.44
C SER A 38 -14.88 6.38 -1.64
N SER A 39 -13.58 6.63 -1.40
CA SER A 39 -12.69 7.14 -2.44
C SER A 39 -12.50 6.12 -3.56
N PRO A 40 -12.51 6.55 -4.84
CA PRO A 40 -12.13 5.67 -5.94
C PRO A 40 -10.67 5.22 -5.88
N PHE A 41 -9.86 5.71 -4.94
CA PHE A 41 -8.45 5.39 -4.78
C PHE A 41 -8.14 4.57 -3.51
N ALA A 42 -9.15 4.01 -2.84
CA ALA A 42 -8.98 3.25 -1.60
C ALA A 42 -7.97 2.08 -1.68
N ASP A 43 -7.80 1.50 -2.86
CA ASP A 43 -6.85 0.43 -3.19
C ASP A 43 -5.40 0.91 -3.35
N LEU A 44 -5.14 2.21 -3.51
CA LEU A 44 -3.80 2.75 -3.75
C LEU A 44 -3.03 2.94 -2.44
N TYR A 45 -1.75 2.58 -2.44
CA TYR A 45 -0.88 2.78 -1.28
C TYR A 45 -0.78 4.26 -0.90
N LEU A 46 -0.57 5.16 -1.86
CA LEU A 46 -0.50 6.59 -1.59
C LEU A 46 -1.76 7.14 -0.90
N TYR A 47 -2.94 6.66 -1.33
CA TYR A 47 -4.19 7.04 -0.68
C TYR A 47 -4.27 6.51 0.75
N ARG A 48 -3.94 5.23 0.98
CA ARG A 48 -3.95 4.64 2.32
C ARG A 48 -3.00 5.37 3.27
N THR A 49 -1.82 5.77 2.79
CA THR A 49 -0.87 6.57 3.58
C THR A 49 -1.44 7.93 3.98
N LEU A 50 -2.15 8.62 3.08
CA LEU A 50 -2.80 9.90 3.39
C LEU A 50 -4.00 9.73 4.34
N ALA A 51 -4.82 8.69 4.11
CA ALA A 51 -6.02 8.44 4.91
C ALA A 51 -5.72 8.03 6.37
N ARG A 52 -4.49 7.60 6.67
CA ARG A 52 -4.02 7.29 8.03
C ARG A 52 -3.67 8.53 8.85
N GLN A 53 -3.47 9.68 8.20
CA GLN A 53 -3.13 10.88 8.94
C GLN A 53 -4.33 11.30 9.80
N PRO A 54 -4.11 11.62 11.09
CA PRO A 54 -5.20 12.03 11.96
C PRO A 54 -5.88 13.28 11.37
N HIS A 55 -7.21 13.33 11.49
CA HIS A 55 -8.06 14.43 11.04
C HIS A 55 -8.21 14.60 9.51
N ILE A 56 -7.70 13.67 8.69
CA ILE A 56 -7.93 13.69 7.25
C ILE A 56 -9.18 12.88 6.90
N THR A 57 -10.16 13.54 6.28
CA THR A 57 -11.32 12.87 5.70
C THR A 57 -10.94 12.11 4.41
N PRO A 58 -11.65 11.03 4.03
CA PRO A 58 -11.45 10.34 2.75
C PRO A 58 -11.41 11.27 1.53
N ARG A 59 -12.20 12.35 1.58
CA ARG A 59 -12.24 13.40 0.57
C ARG A 59 -10.95 14.21 0.53
N GLN A 60 -10.47 14.66 1.69
CA GLN A 60 -9.22 15.41 1.77
C GLN A 60 -8.03 14.57 1.31
N ALA A 61 -7.96 13.28 1.69
CA ALA A 61 -6.94 12.36 1.18
C ALA A 61 -6.98 12.24 -0.35
N THR A 62 -8.18 12.11 -0.93
CA THR A 62 -8.37 12.08 -2.39
C THR A 62 -7.91 13.37 -3.06
N ASN A 63 -8.32 14.51 -2.51
CA ASN A 63 -7.96 15.82 -3.07
C ASN A 63 -6.45 16.06 -2.96
N GLN A 64 -5.82 15.75 -1.83
CA GLN A 64 -4.37 15.86 -1.66
C GLN A 64 -3.60 14.97 -2.63
N LEU A 65 -4.05 13.73 -2.84
CA LEU A 65 -3.45 12.83 -3.83
C LEU A 65 -3.52 13.42 -5.24
N LEU A 66 -4.69 13.96 -5.63
CA LEU A 66 -4.87 14.59 -6.93
C LEU A 66 -4.07 15.89 -7.08
N LEU A 67 -3.93 16.71 -6.03
CA LEU A 67 -3.05 17.89 -6.05
C LEU A 67 -1.60 17.48 -6.26
N ALA A 68 -1.13 16.47 -5.54
CA ALA A 68 0.23 15.98 -5.71
C ALA A 68 0.47 15.51 -7.15
N ALA A 69 -0.48 14.76 -7.73
CA ALA A 69 -0.39 14.33 -9.12
C ALA A 69 -0.48 15.48 -10.14
N LEU A 70 -1.29 16.52 -9.88
CA LEU A 70 -1.34 17.71 -10.72
C LEU A 70 -0.04 18.51 -10.66
N ASN A 71 0.58 18.63 -9.49
CA ASN A 71 1.88 19.29 -9.33
C ASN A 71 2.97 18.52 -10.09
N GLU A 72 2.97 17.20 -10.04
CA GLU A 72 3.90 16.38 -10.84
C GLU A 72 3.64 16.49 -12.35
N LEU A 73 2.37 16.57 -12.75
CA LEU A 73 1.99 16.78 -14.15
C LEU A 73 2.50 18.13 -14.68
N GLU A 74 2.41 19.19 -13.86
CA GLU A 74 2.82 20.55 -14.20
C GLU A 74 4.30 20.65 -14.59
N ILE A 75 5.17 19.83 -13.99
CA ILE A 75 6.61 19.79 -14.30
C ILE A 75 6.87 19.42 -15.77
N LEU A 76 6.06 18.53 -16.35
CA LEU A 76 6.27 18.02 -17.71
C LEU A 76 5.25 18.56 -18.72
N TYR A 77 4.05 18.90 -18.27
CA TYR A 77 2.90 19.27 -19.08
C TYR A 77 2.10 20.40 -18.42
N ASP A 78 2.73 21.54 -18.22
CA ASP A 78 2.17 22.74 -17.57
C ASP A 78 0.76 23.11 -18.09
N GLU A 79 0.60 23.22 -19.41
CA GLU A 79 -0.69 23.56 -20.03
C GLU A 79 -1.82 22.58 -19.66
N ASP A 80 -1.52 21.27 -19.62
CA ASP A 80 -2.51 20.25 -19.30
C ASP A 80 -2.88 20.29 -17.81
N ALA A 81 -1.90 20.51 -16.93
CA ALA A 81 -2.15 20.70 -15.50
C ALA A 81 -3.01 21.95 -15.26
N HIS A 82 -2.65 23.07 -15.89
CA HIS A 82 -3.39 24.33 -15.80
C HIS A 82 -4.84 24.19 -16.30
N LEU A 83 -5.03 23.53 -17.45
CA LEU A 83 -6.35 23.23 -18.01
C LEU A 83 -7.23 22.48 -17.01
N LEU A 84 -6.69 21.44 -16.36
CA LEU A 84 -7.43 20.65 -15.38
C LEU A 84 -7.76 21.43 -14.11
N ARG A 85 -6.85 22.30 -13.63
CA ARG A 85 -7.12 23.22 -12.51
C ARG A 85 -8.29 24.14 -12.83
N LEU A 86 -8.24 24.86 -13.94
CA LEU A 86 -9.33 25.75 -14.38
C LEU A 86 -10.66 25.00 -14.50
N ARG A 87 -10.63 23.80 -15.11
CA ARG A 87 -11.84 23.03 -15.38
C ARG A 87 -12.51 22.51 -14.11
N PHE A 88 -11.73 21.95 -13.18
CA PHE A 88 -12.27 21.16 -12.07
C PHE A 88 -12.13 21.84 -10.72
N LEU A 89 -11.00 22.51 -10.45
CA LEU A 89 -10.77 23.19 -9.19
C LEU A 89 -11.50 24.54 -9.19
N ASP A 90 -11.36 25.32 -10.27
CA ASP A 90 -12.02 26.62 -10.41
C ASP A 90 -13.45 26.51 -10.97
N GLY A 91 -13.85 25.30 -11.39
CA GLY A 91 -15.21 24.99 -11.83
C GLY A 91 -15.61 25.62 -13.17
N TRP A 92 -14.67 25.98 -14.03
CA TRP A 92 -14.99 26.64 -15.30
C TRP A 92 -15.79 25.70 -16.23
N PRO A 93 -16.84 26.19 -16.91
CA PRO A 93 -17.51 25.43 -17.95
C PRO A 93 -16.60 25.30 -19.18
N ILE A 94 -16.82 24.26 -19.98
CA ILE A 94 -15.96 23.96 -21.14
C ILE A 94 -15.93 25.10 -22.16
N GLN A 95 -17.05 25.82 -22.33
CA GLN A 95 -17.14 26.95 -23.25
C GLN A 95 -16.23 28.10 -22.83
N ARG A 96 -16.21 28.42 -21.53
CA ARG A 96 -15.32 29.45 -20.98
C ARG A 96 -13.87 29.05 -21.14
N LEU A 97 -13.54 27.79 -20.89
CA LEU A 97 -12.20 27.26 -21.07
C LEU A 97 -11.76 27.31 -22.55
N ALA A 98 -12.64 26.94 -23.48
CA ALA A 98 -12.38 26.99 -24.92
C ALA A 98 -12.09 28.43 -25.39
N ASN A 99 -12.91 29.38 -24.96
CA ASN A 99 -12.70 30.81 -25.26
C ASN A 99 -11.40 31.34 -24.66
N HIS A 100 -11.08 30.96 -23.42
CA HIS A 100 -9.86 31.38 -22.75
C HIS A 100 -8.60 30.86 -23.45
N LEU A 101 -8.64 29.61 -23.92
CA LEU A 101 -7.55 28.98 -24.67
C LEU A 101 -7.56 29.35 -26.17
N ASN A 102 -8.52 30.15 -26.63
CA ASN A 102 -8.73 30.51 -28.04
C ASN A 102 -8.82 29.28 -28.98
N VAL A 103 -9.58 28.26 -28.57
CA VAL A 103 -9.81 27.04 -29.35
C VAL A 103 -11.29 26.72 -29.46
N ALA A 104 -11.66 25.90 -30.46
CA ALA A 104 -13.02 25.36 -30.55
C ALA A 104 -13.34 24.42 -29.38
N GLU A 105 -14.62 24.33 -28.99
CA GLU A 105 -15.06 23.47 -27.88
C GLU A 105 -14.65 22.00 -28.06
N GLY A 106 -14.74 21.47 -29.27
CA GLY A 106 -14.31 20.10 -29.58
C GLY A 106 -12.83 19.88 -29.29
N THR A 107 -11.98 20.87 -29.59
CA THR A 107 -10.55 20.85 -29.27
C THR A 107 -10.33 20.94 -27.77
N ALA A 108 -11.09 21.78 -27.06
CA ALA A 108 -11.01 21.87 -25.59
C ALA A 108 -11.35 20.52 -24.93
N PHE A 109 -12.37 19.80 -25.41
CA PHE A 109 -12.69 18.45 -24.94
C PHE A 109 -11.59 17.43 -25.24
N ALA A 110 -10.98 17.50 -26.43
CA ALA A 110 -9.87 16.63 -26.78
C ALA A 110 -8.64 16.88 -25.88
N ASN A 111 -8.30 18.15 -25.65
CA ASN A 111 -7.23 18.56 -24.74
C ASN A 111 -7.52 18.11 -23.30
N GLN A 112 -8.76 18.29 -22.81
CA GLN A 112 -9.14 17.81 -21.48
C GLN A 112 -8.98 16.29 -21.36
N ARG A 113 -9.36 15.52 -22.37
CA ARG A 113 -9.20 14.05 -22.36
C ARG A 113 -7.72 13.67 -22.30
N ARG A 114 -6.90 14.26 -23.15
CA ARG A 114 -5.44 14.07 -23.16
C ARG A 114 -4.81 14.42 -21.80
N ALA A 115 -5.21 15.55 -21.22
CA ALA A 115 -4.73 15.97 -19.90
C ALA A 115 -5.12 14.96 -18.80
N MET A 116 -6.34 14.43 -18.82
CA MET A 116 -6.76 13.38 -17.88
C MET A 116 -6.00 12.06 -18.07
N GLU A 117 -5.65 11.70 -19.31
CA GLU A 117 -4.81 10.53 -19.61
C GLU A 117 -3.41 10.71 -19.04
N ARG A 118 -2.78 11.87 -19.27
CA ARG A 118 -1.45 12.18 -18.72
C ARG A 118 -1.46 12.24 -17.19
N LEU A 119 -2.49 12.82 -16.58
CA LEU A 119 -2.65 12.80 -15.13
C LEU A 119 -2.78 11.36 -14.60
N ALA A 120 -3.46 10.48 -15.33
CA ALA A 120 -3.57 9.08 -14.99
C ALA A 120 -2.23 8.36 -15.03
N ASP A 121 -1.39 8.66 -16.02
CA ASP A 121 -0.06 8.09 -16.13
C ASP A 121 0.86 8.61 -15.03
N CYS A 122 0.83 9.91 -14.72
CA CYS A 122 1.55 10.50 -13.59
C CYS A 122 1.18 9.83 -12.27
N LEU A 123 -0.12 9.71 -11.97
CA LEU A 123 -0.59 9.10 -10.72
C LEU A 123 -0.21 7.61 -10.63
N GLN A 124 -0.31 6.86 -11.73
CA GLN A 124 0.13 5.46 -11.79
C GLN A 124 1.63 5.33 -11.52
N GLU A 125 2.44 6.21 -12.08
CA GLU A 125 3.89 6.18 -11.89
C GLU A 125 4.29 6.55 -10.46
N MET A 126 3.63 7.56 -9.87
CA MET A 126 3.81 7.90 -8.45
C MET A 126 3.46 6.72 -7.55
N GLU A 127 2.32 6.08 -7.79
CA GLU A 127 1.86 4.91 -7.02
C GLU A 127 2.83 3.74 -7.16
N ARG A 128 3.31 3.46 -8.39
CA ARG A 128 4.29 2.40 -8.66
C ARG A 128 5.60 2.64 -7.91
N LYS A 129 6.11 3.88 -7.94
CA LYS A 129 7.33 4.28 -7.20
C LYS A 129 7.13 4.15 -5.70
N ALA A 130 6.03 4.69 -5.15
CA ALA A 130 5.74 4.64 -3.73
C ALA A 130 5.59 3.21 -3.22
N SER A 131 4.80 2.38 -3.91
CA SER A 131 4.63 0.96 -3.60
C SER A 131 5.93 0.16 -3.74
N ALA A 132 6.78 0.46 -4.72
CA ALA A 132 8.08 -0.19 -4.86
C ALA A 132 9.04 0.18 -3.72
N ASN A 133 9.12 1.47 -3.38
CA ASN A 133 9.93 1.97 -2.28
C ASN A 133 9.46 1.36 -0.96
N GLN A 134 8.15 1.30 -0.72
CA GLN A 134 7.64 0.70 0.50
C GLN A 134 7.98 -0.78 0.60
N ARG A 135 7.79 -1.55 -0.48
CA ARG A 135 8.18 -2.97 -0.48
C ARG A 135 9.68 -3.16 -0.24
N ALA A 136 10.52 -2.27 -0.76
CA ALA A 136 11.95 -2.30 -0.50
C ALA A 136 12.25 -2.02 0.99
N THR A 137 11.63 -1.01 1.58
CA THR A 137 11.72 -0.69 3.01
C THR A 137 11.30 -1.88 3.88
N LEU A 138 10.14 -2.48 3.61
CA LEU A 138 9.65 -3.63 4.38
C LEU A 138 10.56 -4.86 4.25
N LYS A 139 11.07 -5.14 3.04
CA LYS A 139 12.04 -6.22 2.83
C LYS A 139 13.36 -5.97 3.56
N GLY A 140 13.79 -4.72 3.66
CA GLY A 140 15.01 -4.33 4.38
C GLY A 140 14.92 -4.52 5.90
N ARG A 141 13.70 -4.65 6.47
CA ARG A 141 13.50 -4.97 7.89
C ARG A 141 13.68 -6.46 8.21
N LEU A 142 13.50 -7.32 7.22
CA LEU A 142 13.67 -8.77 7.38
C LEU A 142 15.17 -9.13 7.45
N GLU A 143 15.48 -10.27 8.07
CA GLU A 143 16.85 -10.82 8.04
C GLU A 143 17.30 -11.09 6.60
N ALA A 144 18.62 -11.08 6.36
CA ALA A 144 19.16 -11.41 5.05
C ALA A 144 18.78 -12.87 4.68
N GLN A 145 18.31 -13.06 3.45
CA GLN A 145 17.92 -14.38 2.96
C GLN A 145 19.16 -15.27 2.85
N ALA A 146 19.30 -16.22 3.77
CA ALA A 146 20.37 -17.23 3.75
C ALA A 146 20.06 -18.41 2.80
N TYR A 147 18.88 -18.42 2.17
CA TYR A 147 18.39 -19.52 1.33
C TYR A 147 17.98 -19.00 -0.06
N THR A 148 18.23 -19.83 -1.07
CA THR A 148 17.96 -19.49 -2.49
C THR A 148 16.64 -20.06 -3.00
N ASN A 149 16.20 -21.22 -2.51
CA ASN A 149 14.91 -21.79 -2.88
C ASN A 149 14.35 -22.68 -1.76
N LEU A 150 13.05 -22.59 -1.51
CA LEU A 150 12.35 -23.49 -0.58
C LEU A 150 11.53 -24.49 -1.39
N ILE A 151 11.65 -25.76 -1.05
CA ILE A 151 10.98 -26.85 -1.75
C ILE A 151 9.97 -27.47 -0.79
N GLY A 152 8.74 -27.72 -1.27
CA GLY A 152 7.71 -28.43 -0.50
C GLY A 152 7.07 -27.63 0.64
N VAL A 153 7.22 -26.29 0.64
CA VAL A 153 6.63 -25.40 1.67
C VAL A 153 5.43 -24.59 1.18
N GLU A 154 5.05 -24.73 -0.10
CA GLU A 154 4.04 -23.86 -0.72
C GLU A 154 2.67 -24.00 -0.05
N GLU A 155 2.26 -25.23 0.27
CA GLU A 155 0.99 -25.48 0.96
C GLU A 155 0.95 -24.84 2.35
N GLN A 156 2.06 -24.90 3.08
CA GLN A 156 2.20 -24.28 4.40
C GLN A 156 2.22 -22.75 4.30
N ILE A 157 2.85 -22.20 3.26
CA ILE A 157 2.83 -20.75 2.99
C ILE A 157 1.39 -20.30 2.73
N GLU A 158 0.68 -20.97 1.82
CA GLU A 158 -0.72 -20.63 1.49
C GLU A 158 -1.65 -20.76 2.70
N HIS A 159 -1.46 -21.80 3.52
CA HIS A 159 -2.21 -21.98 4.75
C HIS A 159 -1.97 -20.83 5.75
N LEU A 160 -0.71 -20.46 5.99
CA LEU A 160 -0.37 -19.35 6.90
C LEU A 160 -0.84 -18.00 6.36
N LEU A 161 -0.77 -17.77 5.05
CA LEU A 161 -1.31 -16.56 4.41
C LEU A 161 -2.82 -16.44 4.64
N ALA A 162 -3.56 -17.54 4.47
CA ALA A 162 -5.00 -17.56 4.69
C ALA A 162 -5.39 -17.29 6.16
N LEU A 163 -4.55 -17.69 7.12
CA LEU A 163 -4.75 -17.40 8.55
C LEU A 163 -4.40 -15.95 8.90
N TRP A 164 -3.22 -15.47 8.48
CA TRP A 164 -2.70 -14.17 8.90
C TRP A 164 -3.38 -12.98 8.23
N THR A 165 -4.15 -13.19 7.17
CA THR A 165 -4.84 -12.12 6.44
C THR A 165 -6.32 -11.99 6.80
N GLN A 166 -6.76 -12.72 7.84
CA GLN A 166 -8.09 -12.58 8.40
C GLN A 166 -8.18 -11.29 9.21
N ALA A 167 -9.27 -10.54 9.03
CA ALA A 167 -9.54 -9.35 9.83
C ALA A 167 -10.00 -9.72 11.25
N GLU A 168 -10.59 -10.90 11.40
CA GLU A 168 -11.13 -11.39 12.66
C GLU A 168 -10.05 -12.16 13.47
N PRO A 169 -10.22 -12.25 14.81
CA PRO A 169 -9.34 -13.06 15.65
C PRO A 169 -9.26 -14.51 15.18
N PRO A 170 -8.14 -15.22 15.46
CA PRO A 170 -7.01 -14.80 16.29
C PRO A 170 -5.97 -13.94 15.54
N TRP A 171 -5.35 -12.97 16.23
CA TRP A 171 -4.30 -12.10 15.66
C TRP A 171 -2.88 -12.46 16.10
N ILE A 172 -2.74 -13.39 17.04
CA ILE A 172 -1.45 -13.89 17.54
C ILE A 172 -1.31 -15.34 17.11
N PHE A 173 -0.20 -15.65 16.44
CA PHE A 173 0.09 -16.98 15.93
C PHE A 173 1.43 -17.46 16.48
N ALA A 174 1.44 -18.66 17.05
CA ALA A 174 2.66 -19.34 17.47
C ALA A 174 3.01 -20.42 16.44
N VAL A 175 4.23 -20.38 15.91
CA VAL A 175 4.76 -21.41 15.00
C VAL A 175 5.67 -22.34 15.79
N GLU A 176 5.20 -23.55 16.06
CA GLU A 176 5.88 -24.54 16.88
C GLU A 176 6.54 -25.64 16.03
N GLY A 177 7.49 -26.38 16.63
CA GLY A 177 8.18 -27.48 15.99
C GLY A 177 9.64 -27.64 16.44
N ILE A 178 10.28 -28.71 15.99
CA ILE A 178 11.63 -29.10 16.40
C ILE A 178 12.66 -28.05 15.92
N GLY A 179 13.77 -27.90 16.64
CA GLY A 179 14.90 -27.05 16.23
C GLY A 179 15.43 -27.47 14.85
N GLY A 180 15.79 -26.50 14.02
CA GLY A 180 16.34 -26.76 12.68
C GLY A 180 15.35 -27.14 11.58
N ILE A 181 14.06 -27.36 11.88
CA ILE A 181 13.03 -27.73 10.87
C ILE A 181 12.65 -26.58 9.90
N GLY A 182 13.26 -25.41 10.05
CA GLY A 182 13.01 -24.26 9.16
C GLY A 182 11.84 -23.36 9.56
N LYS A 183 11.40 -23.31 10.82
CA LYS A 183 10.30 -22.42 11.28
C LYS A 183 10.52 -20.96 10.93
N THR A 184 11.69 -20.42 11.27
CA THR A 184 12.03 -19.02 10.94
C THR A 184 12.08 -18.81 9.43
N THR A 185 12.56 -19.80 8.69
CA THR A 185 12.61 -19.79 7.22
C THR A 185 11.20 -19.76 6.60
N LEU A 186 10.28 -20.56 7.13
CA LEU A 186 8.87 -20.55 6.71
C LEU A 186 8.21 -19.21 7.01
N VAL A 187 8.40 -18.67 8.21
CA VAL A 187 7.85 -17.36 8.60
C VAL A 187 8.43 -16.23 7.73
N ASP A 188 9.74 -16.23 7.47
CA ASP A 188 10.37 -15.27 6.56
C ASP A 188 9.80 -15.36 5.13
N ALA A 189 9.59 -16.58 4.62
CA ALA A 189 8.98 -16.80 3.31
C ALA A 189 7.55 -16.26 3.23
N VAL A 190 6.72 -16.53 4.25
CA VAL A 190 5.36 -15.98 4.34
C VAL A 190 5.39 -14.45 4.39
N MET A 191 6.27 -13.85 5.22
CA MET A 191 6.38 -12.39 5.30
C MET A 191 6.78 -11.77 3.97
N ARG A 192 7.74 -12.35 3.25
CA ARG A 192 8.12 -11.86 1.92
C ARG A 192 7.00 -11.96 0.91
N ARG A 193 6.15 -12.99 1.02
CA ARG A 193 4.97 -13.14 0.19
C ARG A 193 3.92 -12.09 0.52
N ILE A 194 3.65 -11.85 1.80
CA ILE A 194 2.79 -10.77 2.29
C ILE A 194 3.23 -9.40 1.76
N ILE A 195 4.53 -9.09 1.84
CA ILE A 195 5.09 -7.82 1.33
C ILE A 195 4.90 -7.73 -0.19
N THR A 196 5.10 -8.82 -0.91
CA THR A 196 5.00 -8.84 -2.37
C THR A 196 3.55 -8.64 -2.83
N GLU A 197 2.59 -9.18 -2.10
CA GLU A 197 1.16 -9.06 -2.37
C GLU A 197 0.52 -7.79 -1.78
N CYS A 198 1.30 -6.93 -1.11
CA CYS A 198 0.85 -5.67 -0.51
C CYS A 198 -0.37 -5.84 0.42
N ARG A 199 -0.45 -6.97 1.15
CA ARG A 199 -1.60 -7.25 2.04
C ARG A 199 -1.57 -6.45 3.34
N PHE A 200 -0.40 -5.96 3.71
CA PHE A 200 -0.19 -5.07 4.84
C PHE A 200 0.57 -3.84 4.38
N ASP A 201 0.20 -2.69 4.93
CA ASP A 201 0.89 -1.44 4.65
C ASP A 201 2.20 -1.32 5.43
N GLU A 202 2.30 -1.93 6.62
CA GLU A 202 3.47 -1.91 7.49
C GLU A 202 3.72 -3.28 8.11
N ILE A 203 5.00 -3.63 8.32
CA ILE A 203 5.45 -4.87 8.95
C ILE A 203 6.65 -4.59 9.85
N GLY A 204 6.59 -5.05 11.10
CA GLY A 204 7.72 -5.03 12.02
C GLY A 204 8.37 -6.41 12.10
N TRP A 205 9.69 -6.45 12.22
CA TRP A 205 10.45 -7.69 12.42
C TRP A 205 11.44 -7.52 13.56
N VAL A 206 11.29 -8.34 14.60
CA VAL A 206 12.16 -8.34 15.77
C VAL A 206 12.64 -9.75 16.05
N SER A 207 13.95 -9.92 16.14
CA SER A 207 14.60 -11.20 16.43
C SER A 207 15.11 -11.19 17.87
N ALA A 208 14.54 -12.03 18.73
CA ALA A 208 15.01 -12.22 20.10
C ALA A 208 16.16 -13.25 20.21
N ARG A 209 16.82 -13.59 19.11
CA ARG A 209 17.93 -14.56 19.10
C ARG A 209 19.13 -13.97 19.84
N SER A 210 19.50 -14.57 20.97
CA SER A 210 20.64 -14.15 21.78
C SER A 210 22.01 -14.51 21.19
N ALA A 211 22.06 -15.47 20.25
CA ALA A 211 23.28 -15.85 19.54
C ALA A 211 22.98 -16.34 18.11
N HIS A 212 23.95 -16.17 17.22
CA HIS A 212 23.95 -16.78 15.89
C HIS A 212 25.19 -17.67 15.75
N MET A 213 25.01 -18.82 15.10
CA MET A 213 26.10 -19.74 14.84
C MET A 213 26.82 -19.30 13.57
N HIS A 214 28.08 -18.92 13.71
CA HIS A 214 28.95 -18.63 12.59
C HIS A 214 29.26 -19.93 11.82
N PRO A 215 29.49 -19.89 10.49
CA PRO A 215 29.88 -21.07 9.71
C PRO A 215 31.14 -21.80 10.23
N SER A 216 31.96 -21.13 11.04
CA SER A 216 33.12 -21.73 11.74
C SER A 216 32.76 -22.53 13.00
N GLY A 217 31.47 -22.64 13.34
CA GLY A 217 30.98 -23.29 14.57
C GLY A 217 31.01 -22.40 15.81
N ALA A 218 31.49 -21.16 15.71
CA ALA A 218 31.48 -20.22 16.82
C ALA A 218 30.07 -19.65 17.06
N LEU A 219 29.63 -19.63 18.33
CA LEU A 219 28.43 -18.88 18.72
C LEU A 219 28.82 -17.43 18.96
N LEU A 220 28.34 -16.54 18.11
CA LEU A 220 28.50 -15.11 18.28
C LEU A 220 27.25 -14.57 18.99
N ALA A 221 27.45 -13.96 20.15
CA ALA A 221 26.38 -13.27 20.87
C ALA A 221 25.85 -12.13 19.99
N ALA A 222 24.53 -11.97 19.95
CA ALA A 222 23.89 -10.83 19.31
C ALA A 222 23.77 -9.71 20.36
N PRO A 223 24.58 -8.65 20.32
CA PRO A 223 24.68 -7.67 21.41
C PRO A 223 23.42 -6.79 21.60
N ALA A 224 22.41 -6.92 20.74
CA ALA A 224 21.21 -6.08 20.72
C ALA A 224 19.87 -6.87 20.70
N ALA A 225 19.90 -8.17 21.00
CA ALA A 225 18.68 -8.96 21.08
C ALA A 225 17.81 -8.49 22.26
N PRO A 226 16.53 -8.14 22.04
CA PRO A 226 15.64 -7.77 23.13
C PRO A 226 15.43 -8.97 24.06
N SER A 227 15.81 -8.81 25.32
CA SER A 227 15.68 -9.84 26.35
C SER A 227 14.39 -9.73 27.16
N THR A 228 13.62 -8.66 26.97
CA THR A 228 12.35 -8.42 27.65
C THR A 228 11.22 -8.15 26.65
N PRO A 229 9.96 -8.46 26.99
CA PRO A 229 8.80 -8.12 26.17
C PRO A 229 8.71 -6.63 25.84
N GLU A 230 9.05 -5.76 26.79
CA GLU A 230 9.04 -4.31 26.62
C GLU A 230 10.06 -3.89 25.55
N ALA A 231 11.24 -4.50 25.55
CA ALA A 231 12.27 -4.23 24.54
C ALA A 231 11.81 -4.64 23.13
N VAL A 232 11.06 -5.74 22.99
CA VAL A 232 10.44 -6.15 21.72
C VAL A 232 9.43 -5.10 21.26
N VAL A 233 8.52 -4.66 22.13
CA VAL A 233 7.51 -3.65 21.78
C VAL A 233 8.16 -2.33 21.37
N ILE A 234 9.17 -1.88 22.11
CA ILE A 234 9.91 -0.65 21.77
C ILE A 234 10.57 -0.75 20.39
N GLN A 235 11.18 -1.90 20.06
CA GLN A 235 11.76 -2.10 18.73
C GLN A 235 10.70 -2.12 17.62
N LEU A 236 9.55 -2.75 17.86
CA LEU A 236 8.42 -2.74 16.91
C LEU A 236 7.89 -1.32 16.68
N VAL A 237 7.68 -0.54 17.75
CA VAL A 237 7.21 0.85 17.65
C VAL A 237 8.20 1.72 16.86
N LYS A 238 9.51 1.56 17.11
CA LYS A 238 10.54 2.28 16.33
C LYS A 238 10.48 1.97 14.84
N GLN A 239 10.18 0.72 14.47
CA GLN A 239 10.07 0.32 13.07
C GLN A 239 8.77 0.77 12.42
N LEU A 240 7.64 0.62 13.12
CA LEU A 240 6.29 0.88 12.61
C LEU A 240 5.93 2.38 12.64
N MET A 241 6.53 3.14 13.56
CA MET A 241 6.18 4.53 13.82
C MET A 241 7.44 5.40 13.97
N PRO A 242 8.29 5.51 12.93
CA PRO A 242 9.57 6.22 13.02
C PRO A 242 9.42 7.69 13.44
N ASN A 243 8.31 8.34 13.08
CA ASN A 243 8.04 9.73 13.43
C ASN A 243 7.50 9.92 14.86
N HIS A 244 7.02 8.87 15.52
CA HIS A 244 6.52 8.95 16.91
C HIS A 244 7.65 8.85 17.95
N GLY A 245 8.82 8.37 17.55
CA GLY A 245 10.01 8.38 18.41
C GLY A 245 10.44 9.79 18.82
N ALA A 246 10.06 10.83 18.06
CA ALA A 246 10.34 12.23 18.39
C ALA A 246 9.37 12.84 19.42
N LEU A 247 8.20 12.21 19.66
CA LEU A 247 7.13 12.75 20.51
C LEU A 247 7.26 12.36 21.99
N GLY A 248 8.40 11.77 22.40
CA GLY A 248 8.65 11.47 23.80
C GLY A 248 7.63 10.50 24.41
N ILE A 249 7.28 9.42 23.70
CA ILE A 249 6.44 8.36 24.28
C ILE A 249 7.20 7.72 25.45
N VAL A 250 6.70 7.92 26.67
CA VAL A 250 7.43 7.58 27.91
C VAL A 250 7.03 6.20 28.44
N THR A 251 5.82 5.69 28.13
CA THR A 251 5.29 4.45 28.71
C THR A 251 4.78 3.42 27.68
N LEU A 252 4.84 2.13 28.06
CA LEU A 252 4.40 1.00 27.24
C LEU A 252 2.90 1.10 26.86
N GLU A 253 2.05 1.60 27.76
CA GLU A 253 0.62 1.79 27.49
C GLU A 253 0.38 2.84 26.40
N GLN A 254 1.15 3.92 26.39
CA GLN A 254 1.08 4.95 25.34
C GLN A 254 1.58 4.39 24.00
N MET A 255 2.63 3.56 24.01
CA MET A 255 3.13 2.87 22.82
C MET A 255 2.10 1.89 22.25
N LEU A 256 1.45 1.08 23.09
CA LEU A 256 0.41 0.16 22.67
C LEU A 256 -0.86 0.91 22.22
N GLY A 257 -1.19 2.03 22.84
CA GLY A 257 -2.27 2.92 22.38
C GLY A 257 -2.02 3.46 20.97
N ALA A 258 -0.77 3.82 20.66
CA ALA A 258 -0.38 4.28 19.33
C ALA A 258 -0.41 3.18 18.25
N LEU A 259 -0.29 1.91 18.63
CA LEU A 259 -0.39 0.77 17.70
C LEU A 259 -1.84 0.32 17.42
N LYS A 260 -2.83 0.83 18.18
CA LYS A 260 -4.26 0.48 18.02
C LYS A 260 -5.00 1.35 16.98
N THR A 261 -4.34 2.37 16.43
CA THR A 261 -4.89 3.30 15.43
C THR A 261 -4.51 2.89 14.02
#